data_AF-A0A183EPE7-F1
#
_entry.id   AF-A0A183EPE7-F1
#
_cell.length_a   1.000
_cell.length_b   1.000
_cell.length_c   1.000
_cell.angle_alpha   90.00
_cell.angle_beta   90.00
_cell.angle_gamma   90.00
#
_symmetry.space_group_name_H-M   'P 1'
#
loop_
_entity.id
_entity.type
_entity.pdbx_description
1 polymer ?
#
loop_
_entity_poly.entity_id
_entity_poly.type
_entity_poly.pdbx_seq_one_letter_code
_entity_poly.pdbx_strand_id
1 'polypeptide(L)'
;LSVPACILGLLPVCNPSTGLYSGACPMESVFLNDINREQGYEGKHIFSIYSKTDQWVGYSVCYRLVLYNEKPTVKKKRLLQITTQVPGQHGEKVYENKNHDQTFQDSYEVQRQMVLTHNVV
;
A
#
# COMPACT_ATOMS: atom_id res chain seq x y z
N LEU A 1 22.56 -12.18 -16.60
CA LEU A 1 21.29 -11.43 -16.55
C LEU A 1 20.34 -12.20 -15.64
N SER A 2 20.00 -11.70 -14.43
CA SER A 2 19.03 -12.38 -13.56
C SER A 2 17.62 -11.95 -13.94
N VAL A 3 16.83 -12.89 -14.45
CA VAL A 3 15.42 -12.65 -14.73
C VAL A 3 14.64 -12.94 -13.45
N PRO A 4 13.86 -11.97 -12.91
CA PRO A 4 13.05 -12.22 -11.72
C PRO A 4 12.10 -13.40 -11.96
N ALA A 5 12.13 -14.39 -11.08
CA ALA A 5 11.34 -15.62 -11.19
C ALA A 5 9.81 -15.36 -11.32
N CYS A 6 9.35 -14.19 -10.87
CA CYS A 6 7.98 -13.73 -11.01
C CYS A 6 7.51 -13.61 -12.48
N ILE A 7 8.40 -13.29 -13.41
CA ILE A 7 8.06 -13.15 -14.85
C ILE A 7 7.68 -14.51 -15.46
N LEU A 8 8.17 -15.61 -14.89
CA LEU A 8 7.93 -16.96 -15.39
C LEU A 8 6.63 -17.58 -14.86
N GLY A 9 5.86 -16.87 -14.02
CA GLY A 9 4.62 -17.41 -13.42
C GLY A 9 4.84 -18.61 -12.50
N LEU A 10 6.09 -18.93 -12.17
CA LEU A 10 6.48 -20.09 -11.34
C LEU A 10 6.26 -19.86 -9.84
N LEU A 11 5.92 -18.63 -9.44
CA LEU A 11 5.54 -18.28 -8.08
C LEU A 11 4.09 -17.78 -8.11
N PRO A 12 3.16 -18.40 -7.36
CA PRO A 12 1.73 -18.06 -7.36
C PRO A 12 1.38 -16.66 -6.80
N VAL A 13 2.39 -15.83 -6.59
CA VAL A 13 2.42 -14.77 -5.59
C VAL A 13 2.83 -13.41 -6.17
N CYS A 14 3.03 -13.31 -7.48
CA CYS A 14 3.34 -12.04 -8.14
C CYS A 14 2.62 -11.98 -9.49
N ASN A 15 1.31 -11.72 -9.48
CA ASN A 15 0.56 -11.54 -10.71
C ASN A 15 0.70 -10.08 -11.20
N PRO A 16 1.44 -9.83 -12.31
CA PRO A 16 1.65 -8.48 -12.82
C PRO A 16 0.38 -7.86 -13.40
N SER A 17 -0.69 -8.64 -13.61
CA SER A 17 -1.99 -8.13 -14.03
C SER A 17 -2.86 -7.73 -12.84
N THR A 18 -3.07 -8.61 -11.86
CA THR A 18 -4.11 -8.42 -10.82
C THR A 18 -3.60 -7.89 -9.48
N GLY A 19 -2.30 -7.97 -9.18
CA GLY A 19 -1.75 -7.46 -7.93
C GLY A 19 -2.00 -8.31 -6.68
N LEU A 20 -2.55 -9.54 -6.80
CA LEU A 20 -2.61 -10.49 -5.68
C LEU A 20 -1.19 -10.88 -5.23
N TYR A 21 -0.88 -10.70 -3.95
CA TYR A 21 0.51 -10.60 -3.51
C TYR A 21 0.82 -11.08 -2.07
N SER A 22 1.98 -11.73 -1.87
CA SER A 22 2.65 -11.92 -0.57
C SER A 22 4.21 -11.96 -0.70
N GLY A 23 4.96 -10.92 -0.30
CA GLY A 23 6.45 -10.94 -0.30
C GLY A 23 7.24 -9.69 -0.77
N ALA A 24 8.34 -9.87 -1.54
CA ALA A 24 9.06 -8.80 -2.27
C ALA A 24 8.68 -8.68 -3.76
N CYS A 25 8.02 -7.58 -4.14
CA CYS A 25 7.58 -7.34 -5.53
C CYS A 25 8.50 -6.33 -6.23
N PRO A 26 9.05 -6.65 -7.42
CA PRO A 26 9.95 -5.73 -8.13
C PRO A 26 9.20 -4.60 -8.86
N MET A 27 7.89 -4.73 -9.09
CA MET A 27 7.10 -3.78 -9.87
C MET A 27 5.60 -3.84 -9.50
N GLU A 28 4.93 -2.68 -9.54
CA GLU A 28 3.47 -2.59 -9.35
C GLU A 28 2.72 -3.31 -10.48
N SER A 29 1.58 -3.96 -10.16
CA SER A 29 0.76 -4.64 -11.17
C SER A 29 -0.01 -3.63 -12.03
N VAL A 30 -0.50 -4.05 -13.20
CA VAL A 30 -1.34 -3.22 -14.08
C VAL A 30 -2.59 -2.75 -13.35
N PHE A 31 -3.26 -3.64 -12.62
CA PHE A 31 -4.44 -3.27 -11.83
C PHE A 31 -4.13 -2.21 -10.77
N LEU A 32 -3.09 -2.42 -9.96
CA LEU A 32 -2.71 -1.44 -8.92
C LEU A 32 -2.26 -0.12 -9.54
N ASN A 33 -1.52 -0.15 -10.66
CA ASN A 33 -1.11 1.04 -11.36
C ASN A 33 -2.31 1.83 -11.91
N ASP A 34 -3.31 1.13 -12.45
CA ASP A 34 -4.54 1.73 -12.97
C ASP A 34 -5.35 2.40 -11.87
N ILE A 35 -5.69 1.69 -10.79
CA ILE A 35 -6.52 2.26 -9.72
C ILE A 35 -5.78 3.37 -8.94
N ASN A 36 -4.45 3.30 -8.83
CA ASN A 36 -3.64 4.31 -8.13
C ASN A 36 -3.22 5.50 -9.02
N ARG A 37 -3.58 5.53 -10.32
CA ARG A 37 -3.27 6.71 -11.16
C ARG A 37 -4.22 7.87 -10.88
N GLU A 38 -5.44 7.56 -10.48
CA GLU A 38 -6.48 8.53 -10.18
C GLU A 38 -6.51 8.83 -8.68
N GLN A 39 -6.49 10.12 -8.32
CA GLN A 39 -6.72 10.52 -6.93
C GLN A 39 -8.20 10.37 -6.61
N GLY A 40 -8.52 9.81 -5.45
CA GLY A 40 -9.92 9.69 -5.05
C GLY A 40 -10.68 8.54 -5.73
N TYR A 41 -9.98 7.58 -6.34
CA TYR A 41 -10.59 6.49 -7.10
C TYR A 41 -11.67 5.74 -6.31
N GLU A 42 -11.41 5.49 -5.03
CA GLU A 42 -12.31 4.71 -4.16
C GLU A 42 -13.55 5.51 -3.67
N GLY A 43 -13.54 6.83 -3.79
CA GLY A 43 -14.69 7.66 -3.45
C GLY A 43 -14.38 9.03 -2.86
N LYS A 44 -15.42 9.69 -2.35
CA LYS A 44 -15.35 11.07 -1.80
C LYS A 44 -14.65 11.14 -0.45
N HIS A 45 -14.77 10.11 0.38
CA HIS A 45 -14.18 10.04 1.71
C HIS A 45 -13.40 8.74 1.82
N ILE A 46 -12.08 8.85 1.77
CA ILE A 46 -11.15 7.71 1.68
C ILE A 46 -10.26 7.73 2.91
N PHE A 47 -10.20 6.62 3.62
CA PHE A 47 -9.38 6.46 4.82
C PHE A 47 -8.75 5.08 4.85
N SER A 48 -7.59 4.96 5.49
CA SER A 48 -6.89 3.69 5.65
C SER A 48 -6.73 3.31 7.12
N ILE A 49 -6.85 2.03 7.44
CA ILE A 49 -6.52 1.46 8.75
C ILE A 49 -5.55 0.31 8.52
N TYR A 50 -4.40 0.32 9.18
CA TYR A 50 -3.43 -0.75 9.03
C TYR A 50 -2.50 -0.85 10.25
N SER A 51 -1.77 -1.96 10.34
CA SER A 51 -0.67 -2.10 11.29
C SER A 51 0.65 -2.35 10.59
N LYS A 52 1.73 -1.83 11.17
CA LYS A 52 3.10 -2.11 10.72
C LYS A 52 3.52 -3.56 10.97
N THR A 53 2.81 -4.25 11.87
CA THR A 53 3.09 -5.64 12.27
C THR A 53 1.96 -6.61 11.90
N ASP A 54 1.07 -6.22 10.97
CA ASP A 54 0.08 -7.14 10.41
C ASP A 54 0.81 -8.25 9.65
N GLN A 55 0.57 -9.50 10.08
CA GLN A 55 1.24 -10.69 9.56
C GLN A 55 0.64 -11.21 8.26
N TRP A 56 -0.54 -10.72 7.84
CA TRP A 56 -1.22 -11.12 6.61
C TRP A 56 -1.17 -10.02 5.57
N VAL A 57 -1.53 -8.79 5.96
CA VAL A 57 -1.48 -7.60 5.11
C VAL A 57 -0.16 -6.87 5.42
N GLY A 58 0.91 -7.30 4.77
CA GLY A 58 2.25 -6.73 5.01
C GLY A 58 2.26 -5.20 4.88
N TYR A 59 2.98 -4.52 5.77
CA TYR A 59 3.00 -3.05 5.89
C TYR A 59 3.43 -2.32 4.61
N SER A 60 4.43 -2.84 3.92
CA SER A 60 4.97 -2.22 2.70
C SER A 60 5.01 -3.21 1.55
N VAL A 61 4.68 -2.73 0.36
CA VAL A 61 4.73 -3.47 -0.89
C VAL A 61 5.53 -2.67 -1.91
N CYS A 62 6.31 -3.37 -2.74
CA CYS A 62 7.11 -2.77 -3.81
C CYS A 62 8.10 -1.67 -3.34
N TYR A 63 8.99 -1.26 -4.24
CA TYR A 63 9.63 0.04 -4.14
C TYR A 63 9.14 0.91 -5.30
N ARG A 64 8.79 2.15 -5.02
CA ARG A 64 8.60 3.17 -6.06
C ARG A 64 9.92 3.92 -6.23
N LEU A 65 10.36 4.03 -7.49
CA LEU A 65 11.48 4.90 -7.84
C LEU A 65 10.94 6.31 -8.01
N VAL A 66 11.32 7.21 -7.10
CA VAL A 66 11.03 8.63 -7.22
C VAL A 66 12.27 9.39 -7.64
N LEU A 67 12.07 10.39 -8.49
CA LEU A 67 13.11 11.36 -8.83
C LEU A 67 13.10 12.47 -7.78
N TYR A 68 14.29 12.85 -7.32
CA TYR A 68 14.46 13.99 -6.44
C TYR A 68 15.62 14.86 -6.92
N ASN A 69 15.51 16.16 -6.64
CA ASN A 69 16.52 17.14 -7.03
C ASN A 69 17.57 17.26 -5.92
N GLU A 70 18.82 16.96 -6.27
CA GLU A 70 19.99 17.17 -5.42
C GLU A 70 21.00 17.96 -6.23
N LYS A 71 20.90 19.30 -6.16
CA LYS A 71 21.66 20.22 -7.03
C LYS A 71 23.15 19.84 -7.06
N PRO A 72 23.79 19.75 -8.24
CA PRO A 72 23.26 20.09 -9.57
C PRO A 72 22.57 18.93 -10.33
N THR A 73 22.29 17.81 -9.66
CA THR A 73 21.85 16.55 -10.30
C THR A 73 20.42 16.13 -9.94
N VAL A 74 19.78 15.37 -10.83
CA VAL A 74 18.58 14.60 -10.51
C VAL A 74 19.01 13.20 -10.09
N LYS A 75 18.57 12.72 -8.93
CA LYS A 75 18.85 11.37 -8.44
C LYS A 75 17.57 10.55 -8.31
N LYS A 76 17.72 9.22 -8.34
CA LYS A 76 16.64 8.26 -8.09
C LYS A 76 16.73 7.78 -6.64
N LYS A 77 15.61 7.83 -5.92
CA LYS A 77 15.46 7.21 -4.60
C LYS A 77 14.42 6.10 -4.67
N ARG A 78 14.72 4.97 -4.04
CA ARG A 78 13.70 3.95 -3.75
C ARG A 78 12.96 4.35 -2.49
N LEU A 79 11.65 4.50 -2.60
CA LEU A 79 10.74 4.63 -1.47
C LEU A 79 9.90 3.37 -1.37
N LEU A 80 9.73 2.87 -0.15
CA LEU A 80 8.77 1.82 0.14
C LEU A 80 7.36 2.41 0.02
N GLN A 81 6.48 1.70 -0.66
CA GLN A 81 5.07 2.06 -0.72
C GLN A 81 4.35 1.31 0.40
N ILE A 82 3.53 2.03 1.17
CA ILE A 82 2.69 1.41 2.21
C ILE A 82 1.52 0.74 1.51
N THR A 83 1.28 -0.52 1.81
CA THR A 83 0.33 -1.38 1.07
C THR A 83 -1.09 -0.81 1.09
N THR A 84 -1.50 -0.23 2.22
CA THR A 84 -2.86 0.25 2.46
C THR A 84 -3.05 1.73 2.11
N GLN A 85 -1.97 2.46 1.80
CA GLN A 85 -2.10 3.88 1.45
C GLN A 85 -2.49 4.03 -0.02
N VAL A 86 -3.52 4.85 -0.27
CA VAL A 86 -4.02 5.15 -1.62
C VAL A 86 -3.95 6.64 -1.93
N PRO A 87 -3.68 7.04 -3.19
CA PRO A 87 -3.63 8.44 -3.58
C PRO A 87 -4.95 9.19 -3.33
N GLY A 88 -4.87 10.32 -2.63
CA GLY A 88 -6.05 11.14 -2.30
C GLY A 88 -6.80 10.69 -1.04
N GLN A 89 -6.23 9.83 -0.20
CA GLN A 89 -6.81 9.54 1.11
C GLN A 89 -6.83 10.79 2.02
N HIS A 90 -7.84 10.85 2.89
CA HIS A 90 -8.14 11.99 3.75
C HIS A 90 -7.64 11.79 5.19
N GLY A 91 -7.22 10.57 5.55
CA GLY A 91 -6.68 10.27 6.88
C GLY A 91 -6.35 8.80 7.04
N GLU A 92 -5.61 8.48 8.11
CA GLU A 92 -5.19 7.11 8.39
C GLU A 92 -5.06 6.81 9.88
N LYS A 93 -5.37 5.55 10.23
CA LYS A 93 -5.05 4.98 11.53
C LYS A 93 -3.95 3.95 11.37
N VAL A 94 -2.83 4.21 12.03
CA VAL A 94 -1.66 3.34 12.03
C VAL A 94 -1.47 2.74 13.41
N TYR A 95 -1.47 1.41 13.49
CA TYR A 95 -1.07 0.69 14.70
C TYR A 95 0.40 0.25 14.58
N GLU A 96 1.22 0.62 15.56
CA GLU A 96 2.66 0.29 15.53
C GLU A 96 2.90 -1.21 15.74
N ASN A 97 2.22 -1.84 16.69
CA ASN A 97 2.54 -3.19 17.18
C ASN A 97 1.30 -4.06 17.40
N LYS A 98 0.37 -4.08 16.43
CA LYS A 98 -0.79 -4.97 16.46
C LYS A 98 -0.70 -6.01 15.37
N ASN A 99 -1.04 -7.25 15.69
CA ASN A 99 -1.26 -8.24 14.66
C ASN A 99 -2.60 -7.96 13.94
N HIS A 100 -2.93 -8.77 12.94
CA HIS A 100 -4.15 -8.60 12.15
C HIS A 100 -5.44 -8.68 12.98
N ASP A 101 -5.57 -9.69 13.84
CA ASP A 101 -6.77 -9.89 14.65
C ASP A 101 -6.96 -8.74 15.64
N GLN A 102 -5.87 -8.27 16.28
CA GLN A 102 -5.89 -7.10 17.16
C GLN A 102 -6.24 -5.82 16.39
N THR A 103 -5.70 -5.65 15.18
CA THR A 103 -6.02 -4.50 14.32
C THR A 103 -7.50 -4.51 13.96
N PHE A 104 -8.04 -5.68 13.58
CA PHE A 104 -9.45 -5.85 13.30
C PHE A 104 -10.32 -5.48 14.50
N GLN A 105 -10.08 -6.08 15.67
CA GLN A 105 -10.87 -5.84 16.88
C GLN A 105 -10.82 -4.37 17.33
N ASP A 106 -9.63 -3.77 17.33
CA ASP A 106 -9.43 -2.43 17.87
C ASP A 106 -9.74 -1.30 16.87
N SER A 107 -10.07 -1.66 15.63
CA SER A 107 -10.45 -0.70 14.59
C SER A 107 -11.93 -0.32 14.62
N TYR A 108 -12.76 -1.00 15.41
CA TYR A 108 -14.21 -0.78 15.45
C TYR A 108 -14.60 0.70 15.60
N GLU A 109 -14.10 1.38 16.64
CA GLU A 109 -14.51 2.77 16.87
C GLU A 109 -13.94 3.71 15.81
N VAL A 110 -12.74 3.43 15.31
CA VAL A 110 -12.13 4.21 14.22
C VAL A 110 -12.97 4.11 12.96
N GLN A 111 -13.34 2.88 12.55
CA GLN A 111 -14.22 2.64 11.40
C GLN A 111 -15.57 3.34 11.59
N ARG A 112 -16.14 3.27 12.80
CA ARG A 112 -17.39 3.93 13.13
C ARG A 112 -17.29 5.45 12.97
N GLN A 113 -16.21 6.09 13.41
CA GLN A 113 -16.00 7.53 13.23
C GLN A 113 -15.73 7.93 11.78
N MET A 114 -15.02 7.09 11.01
CA MET A 114 -14.83 7.30 9.57
C MET A 114 -16.18 7.34 8.83
N VAL A 115 -17.11 6.45 9.19
CA VAL A 115 -18.45 6.39 8.56
C VAL A 115 -19.35 7.52 9.04
N LEU A 116 -19.38 7.80 10.35
CA LEU A 116 -20.34 8.76 10.92
C LEU A 116 -19.91 10.22 10.70
N THR A 117 -18.61 10.49 10.78
CA THR A 117 -18.07 11.86 10.83
C THR A 117 -17.04 12.15 9.76
N HIS A 118 -16.61 11.15 8.99
CA HIS A 118 -15.53 11.28 8.01
C HIS A 118 -14.22 11.78 8.62
N ASN A 119 -13.93 11.35 9.86
CA ASN A 119 -12.70 11.64 10.58
C ASN A 119 -12.02 10.35 11.04
N VAL A 120 -10.71 10.45 11.32
CA VAL A 120 -9.92 9.37 11.92
C VAL A 120 -9.54 9.76 13.34
N VAL A 121 -9.77 8.86 14.30
CA VAL A 121 -9.48 9.03 15.73
C VAL A 121 -8.49 7.99 16.25
#